data_AF-A0AA36M7K6-F1
#
_entry.id   AF-A0AA36M7K6-F1
#
_cell.length_a   1.000
_cell.length_b   1.000
_cell.length_c   1.000
_cell.angle_alpha   90.00
_cell.angle_beta   90.00
_cell.angle_gamma   90.00
#
_symmetry.space_group_name_H-M   'P 1'
#
loop_
_entity.id
_entity.type
_entity.pdbx_description
1 polymer ?
#
loop_
_entity_poly.entity_id
_entity_poly.type
_entity_poly.pdbx_seq_one_letter_code
_entity_poly.pdbx_strand_id
1 'polypeptide(L)'
;MDLIVHSLSSYPDADVNLKMDTDPVAKFEIMDGAPVRGESIPIRLFLAGHDLAPTMRDVSKKFSVRYLLNLVLVDEEDRRYFKQREVTLWRKADKPVRKIFEPATVDASTNGLEDTAKANVAGDHANGRDVTADDEQ
;
A
#
# COMPACT_ATOMS: atom_id res chain seq x y z
N MET A 1 11.05 -8.22 21.50
CA MET A 1 9.96 -8.98 20.82
C MET A 1 9.86 -8.47 19.41
N ASP A 2 9.93 -9.35 18.41
CA ASP A 2 9.91 -8.96 17.00
C ASP A 2 8.76 -9.62 16.27
N LEU A 3 8.15 -8.91 15.33
CA LEU A 3 7.24 -9.47 14.35
C LEU A 3 7.85 -9.31 12.96
N ILE A 4 8.08 -10.42 12.28
CA ILE A 4 8.75 -10.46 10.99
C ILE A 4 7.77 -10.96 9.94
N VAL A 5 7.71 -10.29 8.79
CA VAL A 5 7.02 -10.81 7.61
C VAL A 5 8.04 -11.61 6.81
N HIS A 6 7.78 -12.90 6.60
CA HIS A 6 8.57 -13.74 5.70
C HIS A 6 7.80 -13.97 4.39
N SER A 7 8.51 -13.86 3.27
CA SER A 7 8.12 -14.43 1.98
C SER A 7 8.50 -15.90 1.98
N LEU A 8 7.59 -16.77 1.53
CA LEU A 8 7.83 -18.18 1.26
C LEU A 8 7.57 -18.45 -0.21
N SER A 9 8.64 -18.60 -0.98
CA SER A 9 8.57 -18.96 -2.39
C SER A 9 8.77 -20.46 -2.53
N SER A 10 7.98 -21.12 -3.38
CA SER A 10 8.14 -22.54 -3.65
C SER A 10 8.09 -22.83 -5.15
N TYR A 11 9.05 -23.60 -5.66
CA TYR A 11 9.21 -23.95 -7.08
C TYR A 11 9.46 -25.45 -7.19
N PRO A 12 8.70 -26.21 -8.01
CA PRO A 12 9.07 -27.57 -8.35
C PRO A 12 10.34 -27.54 -9.21
N ASP A 13 11.36 -28.28 -8.79
CA ASP A 13 12.59 -28.49 -9.53
C ASP A 13 12.35 -29.45 -10.72
N ALA A 14 13.30 -29.53 -11.65
CA ALA A 14 13.25 -30.37 -12.83
C ALA A 14 12.96 -31.85 -12.51
N ASP A 15 13.40 -32.31 -11.33
CA ASP A 15 13.23 -33.68 -10.83
C ASP A 15 12.03 -33.84 -9.87
N VAL A 16 11.01 -32.98 -9.96
CA VAL A 16 9.74 -33.01 -9.19
C VAL A 16 9.89 -32.65 -7.69
N ASN A 17 11.10 -32.47 -7.18
CA ASN A 17 11.33 -32.02 -5.81
C ASN A 17 10.88 -30.57 -5.62
N LEU A 18 10.13 -30.28 -4.55
CA LEU A 18 9.70 -28.93 -4.24
C LEU A 18 10.82 -28.16 -3.52
N LYS A 19 11.42 -27.18 -4.19
CA LYS A 19 12.32 -26.22 -3.56
C LYS A 19 11.50 -25.16 -2.83
N MET A 20 11.93 -24.80 -1.62
CA MET A 20 11.30 -23.74 -0.82
C MET A 20 12.37 -22.75 -0.34
N ASP A 21 12.13 -21.47 -0.60
CA ASP A 21 13.00 -20.36 -0.20
C ASP A 21 12.21 -19.43 0.74
N THR A 22 12.81 -19.08 1.88
CA THR A 22 12.19 -18.21 2.90
C THR A 22 13.03 -16.97 3.13
N ASP A 23 12.44 -15.80 2.88
CA ASP A 23 13.14 -14.51 2.96
C ASP A 23 12.43 -13.54 3.90
N PRO A 24 13.13 -12.88 4.85
CA PRO A 24 12.56 -11.82 5.65
C PRO A 24 12.37 -10.56 4.80
N VAL A 25 11.13 -10.10 4.63
CA VAL A 25 10.79 -8.92 3.81
C VAL A 25 10.51 -7.66 4.64
N ALA A 26 10.11 -7.83 5.91
CA ALA A 26 9.91 -6.73 6.84
C ALA A 26 10.12 -7.18 8.28
N LYS A 27 10.79 -6.36 9.09
CA LYS A 27 10.98 -6.59 10.53
C LYS A 27 10.37 -5.42 11.31
N PHE A 28 9.54 -5.74 12.29
CA PHE A 28 8.95 -4.78 13.20
C PHE A 28 9.37 -5.14 14.63
N GLU A 29 10.17 -4.29 15.24
CA GLU A 29 10.53 -4.40 16.65
C GLU A 29 9.36 -3.88 17.48
N ILE A 30 8.78 -4.75 18.31
CA ILE A 30 7.53 -4.45 19.03
C ILE A 30 7.82 -3.88 20.41
N MET A 31 8.76 -4.48 21.14
CA MET A 31 9.14 -4.08 22.50
C MET A 31 10.58 -4.45 22.81
N ASP A 32 11.21 -3.62 23.65
CA ASP A 32 12.47 -3.86 24.31
C ASP A 32 12.21 -4.17 25.80
N GLY A 33 12.08 -5.45 26.13
CA GLY A 33 11.74 -5.92 27.48
C GLY A 33 10.68 -7.02 27.54
N ALA A 34 10.51 -7.60 28.74
CA ALA A 34 9.53 -8.65 29.00
C ALA A 34 8.14 -8.05 29.27
N PRO A 35 7.09 -8.46 28.54
CA PRO A 35 5.73 -8.02 28.83
C PRO A 35 5.26 -8.53 30.19
N VAL A 36 4.40 -7.76 30.86
CA VAL A 36 3.80 -8.19 32.13
C VAL A 36 2.52 -9.00 31.87
N ARG A 37 2.25 -9.99 32.71
CA ARG A 37 1.02 -10.79 32.60
C ARG A 37 -0.21 -9.88 32.65
N GLY A 38 -1.05 -9.99 31.62
CA GLY A 38 -2.29 -9.22 31.51
C GLY A 38 -2.15 -7.90 30.73
N GLU A 39 -0.94 -7.53 30.33
CA GLU A 39 -0.70 -6.39 29.45
C GLU A 39 -1.22 -6.66 28.03
N SER A 40 -1.74 -5.63 27.37
CA SER A 40 -2.15 -5.68 25.97
C SER A 40 -1.39 -4.61 25.18
N ILE A 41 -0.59 -5.05 24.20
CA ILE A 41 0.23 -4.16 23.37
C ILE A 41 -0.43 -3.99 22.00
N PRO A 42 -0.83 -2.78 21.61
CA PRO A 42 -1.38 -2.53 20.28
C PRO A 42 -0.27 -2.58 19.21
N ILE A 43 -0.52 -3.28 18.11
CA ILE A 43 0.43 -3.43 17.00
C ILE A 43 -0.15 -2.81 15.73
N ARG A 44 0.66 -2.01 15.03
CA ARG A 44 0.33 -1.48 13.69
C ARG A 44 1.49 -1.74 12.74
N LEU A 45 1.21 -2.50 11.67
CA LEU A 45 2.20 -2.87 10.66
C LEU A 45 1.85 -2.15 9.36
N PHE A 46 2.76 -1.29 8.89
CA PHE A 46 2.59 -0.60 7.63
C PHE A 46 3.31 -1.37 6.52
N LEU A 47 2.55 -1.85 5.54
CA LEU A 47 3.11 -2.61 4.41
C LEU A 47 3.56 -1.71 3.25
N ALA A 48 3.17 -0.44 3.24
CA ALA A 48 3.32 0.47 2.11
C ALA A 48 4.77 0.91 1.79
N GLY A 49 5.76 0.48 2.56
CA GLY A 49 7.19 0.77 2.32
C GLY A 49 8.02 -0.45 1.93
N HIS A 50 7.39 -1.62 1.80
CA HIS A 50 8.07 -2.87 1.47
C HIS A 50 7.70 -3.32 0.07
N ASP A 51 8.67 -3.88 -0.66
CA ASP A 51 8.43 -4.45 -1.98
C ASP A 51 7.73 -5.80 -1.83
N LEU A 52 6.39 -5.76 -1.88
CA LEU A 52 5.52 -6.91 -1.68
C LEU A 52 4.71 -7.18 -2.94
N ALA A 53 4.65 -8.46 -3.32
CA ALA A 53 3.71 -8.96 -4.30
C ALA A 53 2.43 -9.45 -3.61
N PRO A 54 1.31 -9.59 -4.35
CA PRO A 54 0.17 -10.37 -3.89
C PRO A 54 0.59 -11.81 -3.56
N THR A 55 -0.15 -12.48 -2.70
CA THR A 55 -0.02 -13.92 -2.50
C THR A 55 -0.38 -14.65 -3.80
N MET A 56 0.53 -15.51 -4.25
CA MET A 56 0.39 -16.30 -5.47
C MET A 56 0.36 -17.78 -5.08
N ARG A 57 -0.69 -18.50 -5.44
CA ARG A 57 -0.83 -19.94 -5.14
C ARG A 57 -0.87 -20.72 -6.44
N ASP A 58 0.01 -21.71 -6.55
CA ASP A 58 0.05 -22.72 -7.61
C ASP A 58 -0.03 -22.13 -9.03
N VAL A 59 0.71 -21.04 -9.27
CA VAL A 59 0.69 -20.29 -10.53
C VAL A 59 1.17 -21.19 -11.65
N SER A 60 0.24 -21.62 -12.49
CA SER A 60 0.48 -22.58 -13.57
C SER A 60 1.22 -23.84 -13.11
N LYS A 61 1.08 -24.24 -11.83
CA LYS A 61 1.84 -25.33 -11.18
C LYS A 61 3.37 -25.15 -11.21
N LYS A 62 3.86 -23.94 -11.46
CA LYS A 62 5.28 -23.63 -11.53
C LYS A 62 5.82 -22.99 -10.26
N PHE A 63 4.99 -22.24 -9.54
CA PHE A 63 5.42 -21.65 -8.28
C PHE A 63 4.29 -21.18 -7.38
N SER A 64 4.63 -20.93 -6.12
CA SER A 64 3.81 -20.18 -5.17
C SER A 64 4.66 -19.13 -4.45
N VAL A 65 4.04 -18.02 -4.05
CA VAL A 65 4.59 -16.99 -3.16
C VAL A 65 3.57 -16.75 -2.05
N ARG A 66 3.93 -17.11 -0.82
CA ARG A 66 3.08 -16.97 0.39
C ARG A 66 3.77 -16.08 1.40
N TYR A 67 2.99 -15.51 2.32
CA TYR A 67 3.53 -14.63 3.37
C TYR A 67 3.20 -15.19 4.75
N LEU A 68 4.18 -15.20 5.64
CA LEU A 68 4.03 -15.61 7.03
C LEU A 68 4.34 -14.42 7.94
N LEU A 69 3.44 -14.14 8.88
CA LEU A 69 3.78 -13.37 10.08
C LEU A 69 4.46 -14.31 11.07
N ASN A 70 5.69 -13.99 11.41
CA ASN A 70 6.53 -14.73 12.32
C ASN A 70 6.77 -13.90 13.58
N LEU A 71 6.10 -14.27 14.67
CA LEU A 71 6.36 -13.72 15.99
C LEU A 71 7.60 -14.39 16.57
N VAL A 72 8.58 -13.58 16.96
CA VAL A 72 9.82 -14.01 17.58
C VAL A 72 9.90 -13.46 19.00
N LEU A 73 10.02 -14.36 19.97
CA LEU A 73 10.29 -14.04 21.37
C LEU A 73 11.67 -14.57 21.73
N VAL A 74 12.42 -13.78 22.48
CA VAL A 74 13.72 -14.16 23.04
C VAL A 74 13.59 -13.96 24.54
N ASP A 75 14.02 -14.95 25.32
CA ASP A 75 14.05 -14.86 26.78
C ASP A 75 15.45 -14.48 27.31
N GLU A 76 15.60 -14.45 28.64
CA GLU A 76 16.85 -14.07 29.31
C GLU A 76 17.99 -15.10 29.14
N GLU A 77 17.68 -16.33 28.73
CA GLU A 77 18.66 -17.39 28.46
C GLU A 77 19.00 -17.50 26.96
N ASP A 78 18.69 -16.47 26.17
CA ASP A 78 18.83 -16.44 24.70
C ASP A 78 18.00 -17.51 23.96
N ARG A 79 17.01 -18.13 24.60
CA ARG A 79 16.14 -19.12 23.96
C ARG A 79 15.12 -18.41 23.08
N ARG A 80 14.94 -18.93 21.88
CA ARG A 80 14.07 -18.33 20.86
C ARG A 80 12.79 -19.13 20.69
N TYR A 81 11.65 -18.45 20.85
CA TYR A 81 10.33 -19.00 20.62
C TYR A 81 9.71 -18.36 19.38
N PHE A 82 9.10 -19.21 18.54
CA PHE A 82 8.56 -18.79 17.26
C PHE A 82 7.09 -19.14 17.16
N LYS A 83 6.29 -18.23 16.62
CA LYS A 83 4.92 -18.53 16.20
C LYS A 83 4.67 -17.94 14.82
N GLN A 84 4.38 -18.81 13.86
CA GLN A 84 4.08 -18.41 12.50
C GLN A 84 2.59 -18.50 12.20
N ARG A 85 2.10 -17.51 11.45
CA ARG A 85 0.76 -17.54 10.87
C ARG A 85 0.81 -17.01 9.45
N GLU A 86 0.20 -17.76 8.53
CA GLU A 86 0.07 -17.29 7.16
C GLU A 86 -0.90 -16.11 7.04
N VAL A 87 -0.52 -15.15 6.21
CA VAL A 87 -1.36 -14.03 5.78
C VAL A 87 -1.47 -14.01 4.27
N THR A 88 -2.64 -13.64 3.77
CA THR A 88 -2.89 -13.49 2.33
C THR A 88 -2.86 -12.02 1.96
N LEU A 89 -1.94 -11.65 1.08
CA LEU A 89 -1.81 -10.31 0.55
C LEU A 89 -2.50 -10.20 -0.81
N TRP A 90 -3.16 -9.09 -1.08
CA TRP A 90 -3.82 -8.80 -2.35
C TRP A 90 -3.53 -7.37 -2.77
N ARG A 91 -3.43 -7.16 -4.09
CA ARG A 91 -3.31 -5.82 -4.66
C ARG A 91 -4.69 -5.20 -4.71
N LYS A 92 -4.85 -4.06 -4.05
CA LYS A 92 -6.08 -3.26 -4.16
C LYS A 92 -6.16 -2.64 -5.55
N ALA A 93 -7.30 -2.79 -6.21
CA ALA A 93 -7.56 -2.13 -7.48
C ALA A 93 -7.63 -0.60 -7.28
N ASP A 94 -7.09 0.14 -8.24
CA ASP A 94 -7.21 1.60 -8.25
C ASP A 94 -8.67 2.02 -8.43
N LYS A 95 -9.05 3.12 -7.78
CA LYS A 95 -10.37 3.72 -8.04
C LYS A 95 -10.36 4.23 -9.49
N PRO A 96 -11.39 3.93 -10.29
CA PRO A 96 -11.44 4.46 -11.65
C PRO A 96 -11.44 5.98 -11.59
N VAL A 97 -10.40 6.59 -12.16
CA VAL A 97 -10.34 8.04 -12.37
C VAL A 97 -11.43 8.35 -13.39
N ARG A 98 -12.53 8.95 -12.94
CA ARG A 98 -13.53 9.49 -13.87
C ARG A 98 -12.84 10.61 -14.65
N LYS A 99 -12.41 10.33 -15.89
CA LYS A 99 -12.10 11.39 -16.85
C LYS A 99 -13.44 12.06 -17.13
N ILE A 100 -13.64 13.25 -16.57
CA ILE A 100 -14.68 14.16 -17.02
C ILE A 100 -14.28 14.53 -18.44
N PHE A 101 -14.88 13.83 -19.41
CA PHE A 101 -14.77 14.22 -20.80
C PHE A 101 -15.65 15.46 -20.91
N GLU A 102 -15.02 16.64 -20.84
CA GLU A 102 -15.71 17.89 -21.14
C GLU A 102 -16.05 17.86 -22.64
N PRO A 103 -17.34 17.88 -23.03
CA PRO A 103 -17.69 17.91 -24.44
C PRO A 103 -17.30 19.28 -24.98
N ALA A 104 -16.27 19.32 -25.84
CA ALA A 104 -15.95 20.49 -26.62
C ALA A 104 -17.19 20.88 -27.44
N THR A 105 -17.84 21.98 -27.07
CA THR A 105 -18.84 22.64 -27.91
C THR A 105 -18.13 23.23 -29.11
N VAL A 106 -18.31 22.60 -30.26
CA VAL A 106 -17.86 23.12 -31.56
C VAL A 106 -18.83 24.19 -32.03
N ASP A 107 -18.57 25.45 -31.67
CA ASP A 107 -19.29 26.57 -32.26
C ASP A 107 -18.72 26.86 -33.65
N ALA A 108 -19.45 26.42 -34.67
CA ALA A 108 -19.27 26.85 -36.04
C ALA A 108 -20.08 28.13 -36.26
N SER A 109 -19.43 29.27 -36.51
CA SER A 109 -19.66 30.10 -37.71
C SER A 109 -19.08 31.54 -37.66
N THR A 110 -18.55 31.92 -38.83
CA THR A 110 -18.38 33.27 -39.43
C THR A 110 -17.04 34.03 -39.31
N ASN A 111 -16.61 34.46 -40.50
CA ASN A 111 -15.35 35.11 -40.88
C ASN A 111 -15.18 36.54 -40.35
N GLY A 112 -13.94 36.97 -40.13
CA GLY A 112 -13.55 38.39 -40.02
C GLY A 112 -12.05 38.56 -39.84
N LEU A 113 -11.39 39.17 -40.82
CA LEU A 113 -9.95 39.48 -40.90
C LEU A 113 -9.65 40.82 -40.18
N GLU A 114 -8.39 40.98 -39.75
CA GLU A 114 -7.65 42.24 -39.46
C GLU A 114 -7.52 42.74 -37.98
N ASP A 115 -6.29 42.55 -37.47
CA ASP A 115 -5.31 43.61 -37.13
C ASP A 115 -5.08 44.09 -35.67
N THR A 116 -3.78 44.25 -35.39
CA THR A 116 -3.09 45.06 -34.35
C THR A 116 -3.07 44.68 -32.84
N ALA A 117 -1.83 44.45 -32.39
CA ALA A 117 -1.11 45.16 -31.31
C ALA A 117 -1.43 44.98 -29.80
N LYS A 118 -0.33 44.71 -29.06
CA LYS A 118 0.01 45.10 -27.66
C LYS A 118 -0.78 44.41 -26.52
N ALA A 119 -0.13 43.57 -25.72
CA ALA A 119 0.76 43.85 -24.58
C ALA A 119 0.02 43.96 -23.23
N ASN A 120 0.63 43.32 -22.22
CA ASN A 120 0.52 43.54 -20.77
C ASN A 120 -0.76 43.01 -20.09
N VAL A 121 -0.81 42.63 -18.81
CA VAL A 121 0.11 42.38 -17.67
C VAL A 121 -0.82 41.84 -16.56
N ALA A 122 -0.30 40.97 -15.69
CA ALA A 122 -0.68 40.67 -14.29
C ALA A 122 -2.14 40.69 -13.81
N GLY A 123 -2.48 39.71 -12.98
CA GLY A 123 -3.67 39.75 -12.14
C GLY A 123 -3.81 38.53 -11.24
N ASP A 124 -2.89 38.41 -10.28
CA ASP A 124 -3.07 37.65 -9.03
C ASP A 124 -4.40 38.05 -8.37
N HIS A 125 -5.24 37.11 -7.94
CA HIS A 125 -6.14 37.32 -6.79
C HIS A 125 -6.68 36.00 -6.24
N ALA A 126 -6.29 35.75 -4.99
CA ALA A 126 -6.90 34.81 -4.06
C ALA A 126 -8.23 35.34 -3.51
N ASN A 127 -9.21 34.44 -3.35
CA ASN A 127 -10.20 34.41 -2.25
C ASN A 127 -11.05 33.15 -2.46
N GLY A 128 -11.60 32.48 -1.46
CA GLY A 128 -11.90 32.86 -0.09
C GLY A 128 -13.05 31.93 0.34
N ARG A 129 -13.06 31.58 1.63
CA ARG A 129 -14.07 30.75 2.30
C ARG A 129 -15.50 31.20 1.99
N ASP A 130 -16.43 30.26 1.90
CA ASP A 130 -17.82 30.49 2.23
C ASP A 130 -18.27 29.52 3.33
N VAL A 131 -18.88 30.09 4.36
CA VAL A 131 -19.38 29.45 5.57
C VAL A 131 -20.84 29.89 5.64
N THR A 132 -21.77 29.03 5.26
CA THR A 132 -23.20 29.30 5.44
C THR A 132 -23.68 28.62 6.70
N ALA A 133 -24.04 29.47 7.67
CA ALA A 133 -24.80 29.14 8.86
C ALA A 133 -26.26 28.88 8.48
N ASP A 134 -26.86 27.86 9.09
CA ASP A 134 -28.32 27.73 9.22
C ASP A 134 -28.62 27.71 10.72
N ASP A 135 -29.41 28.69 11.15
CA ASP A 135 -29.84 28.92 12.53
C ASP A 135 -31.39 28.87 12.60
N GLU A 136 -31.87 28.35 13.73
CA GLU A 136 -33.18 28.51 14.39
C GLU A 136 -34.48 27.96 13.78
N GLN A 137 -35.01 26.87 14.38
CA GLN A 137 -36.09 26.90 15.40
C GLN A 137 -36.22 25.56 16.13
#